data_AF-A0A6J5E4H5-F1
#
_entry.id   AF-A0A6J5E4H5-F1
#
_cell.length_a   1.000
_cell.length_b   1.000
_cell.length_c   1.000
_cell.angle_alpha   90.00
_cell.angle_beta   90.00
_cell.angle_gamma   90.00
#
_symmetry.space_group_name_H-M   'P 1'
#
loop_
_entity.id
_entity.type
_entity.pdbx_description
1 polymer ?
#
loop_
_entity_poly.entity_id
_entity_poly.type
_entity_poly.pdbx_seq_one_letter_code
_entity_poly.pdbx_strand_id
1 'polypeptide(L)'
;MLMKPYARYKLSGMVHEDDSRYAVLEPGMKALAEQQIAPHYVTVPGGKQVPQYAPTVVGTSLAYDPASNCEGYFMSFRFQTNNNCYNYSTNMASNSFAQPGRMHGYFLTSPPSGPDVVKGAQLDGLVNLGAVTKEELAQHAKAQNGVGHYVALMISPGDTSVGWPGDYHWARCDATAQFDSWSQKDGGDQVTNFDFAGNPITWPPTANWTVNQGPLLQGNPNDIVVAYTFYCFMYVPATGVSLI
;
A
#
# COMPACT_ATOMS: atom_id res chain seq x y z
N MET A 1 -23.63 34.20 -10.37
CA MET A 1 -23.04 33.78 -9.09
C MET A 1 -22.47 32.38 -9.33
N LEU A 2 -21.14 32.25 -9.44
CA LEU A 2 -20.48 30.96 -9.73
C LEU A 2 -20.61 30.07 -8.49
N MET A 3 -21.26 28.91 -8.63
CA MET A 3 -21.30 27.90 -7.58
C MET A 3 -19.86 27.50 -7.23
N LYS A 4 -19.49 27.59 -5.95
CA LYS A 4 -18.25 27.03 -5.45
C LYS A 4 -18.23 25.52 -5.78
N PRO A 5 -17.12 24.97 -6.29
CA PRO A 5 -17.01 23.53 -6.46
C PRO A 5 -17.17 22.86 -5.08
N TYR A 6 -18.15 21.97 -4.96
CA TYR A 6 -18.34 21.12 -3.79
C TYR A 6 -17.41 19.91 -3.88
N ALA A 7 -16.89 19.46 -2.74
CA ALA A 7 -16.06 18.27 -2.66
C ALA A 7 -16.84 17.07 -3.23
N ARG A 8 -16.40 16.55 -4.38
CA ARG A 8 -16.90 15.27 -4.89
C ARG A 8 -16.28 14.17 -4.05
N TYR A 9 -17.11 13.36 -3.40
CA TYR A 9 -16.68 12.10 -2.82
C TYR A 9 -16.11 11.24 -3.94
N LYS A 10 -14.80 11.01 -3.94
CA LYS A 10 -14.16 10.07 -4.86
C LYS A 10 -14.30 8.65 -4.29
N LEU A 11 -15.55 8.20 -4.16
CA LEU A 11 -15.84 6.77 -4.15
C LEU A 11 -15.83 6.37 -5.63
N SER A 12 -14.76 5.71 -6.10
CA SER A 12 -14.70 5.16 -7.47
C SER A 12 -15.51 3.87 -7.58
N GLY A 13 -16.76 3.93 -7.14
CA GLY A 13 -17.78 2.90 -7.24
C GLY A 13 -19.12 3.59 -7.04
N MET A 14 -20.02 3.39 -7.98
CA MET A 14 -21.34 4.03 -7.96
C MET A 14 -22.10 3.55 -6.73
N VAL A 15 -22.29 4.43 -5.74
CA VAL A 15 -23.23 4.19 -4.66
C VAL A 15 -24.64 4.33 -5.24
N HIS A 16 -25.47 3.31 -5.05
CA HIS A 16 -26.86 3.32 -5.52
C HIS A 16 -27.68 4.38 -4.76
N GLU A 17 -28.60 5.05 -5.45
CA GLU A 17 -29.37 6.19 -4.92
C GLU A 17 -30.23 5.84 -3.68
N ASP A 18 -30.62 4.57 -3.54
CA ASP A 18 -31.41 4.07 -2.41
C ASP A 18 -30.60 3.63 -1.18
N ASP A 19 -29.26 3.69 -1.19
CA ASP A 19 -28.47 3.35 0.00
C ASP A 19 -28.45 4.53 0.99
N SER A 20 -29.43 4.53 1.89
CA SER A 20 -29.60 5.52 2.97
C SER A 20 -28.37 5.72 3.88
N ARG A 21 -27.37 4.82 3.83
CA ARG A 21 -26.12 4.97 4.60
C ARG A 21 -25.03 5.75 3.84
N TYR A 22 -25.14 5.86 2.52
CA TYR A 22 -24.05 6.36 1.65
C TYR A 22 -24.50 7.31 0.53
N ALA A 23 -25.77 7.74 0.52
CA ALA A 23 -26.31 8.70 -0.44
C ALA A 23 -25.54 10.04 -0.49
N VAL A 24 -25.44 10.62 -1.68
CA VAL A 24 -24.99 12.00 -1.86
C VAL A 24 -26.02 12.92 -1.20
N LEU A 25 -25.58 13.74 -0.24
CA LEU A 25 -26.48 14.68 0.43
C LEU A 25 -26.98 15.75 -0.53
N GLU A 26 -28.29 15.99 -0.53
CA GLU A 26 -28.90 17.08 -1.27
C GLU A 26 -28.36 18.45 -0.81
N PRO A 27 -28.27 19.46 -1.69
CA PRO A 27 -27.81 20.80 -1.34
C PRO A 27 -28.59 21.39 -0.15
N GLY A 28 -27.89 21.67 0.95
CA GLY A 28 -28.48 22.24 2.17
C GLY A 28 -28.73 21.23 3.30
N MET A 29 -28.56 19.92 3.05
CA MET A 29 -28.54 18.92 4.12
C MET A 29 -27.18 18.90 4.83
N LYS A 30 -27.20 18.78 6.16
CA LYS A 30 -25.99 18.50 6.95
C LYS A 30 -25.87 16.99 7.13
N ALA A 31 -24.71 16.43 6.80
CA ALA A 31 -24.35 15.07 7.21
C ALA A 31 -24.51 14.95 8.73
N LEU A 32 -25.15 13.88 9.20
CA LEU A 32 -24.98 13.42 10.56
C LEU A 32 -23.48 13.14 10.81
N ALA A 33 -23.02 13.21 12.06
CA ALA A 33 -21.60 12.99 12.37
C ALA A 33 -21.12 11.61 11.86
N GLU A 34 -21.96 10.58 11.92
CA GLU A 34 -21.70 9.26 11.34
C GLU A 34 -21.66 9.21 9.80
N GLN A 35 -22.20 10.23 9.12
CA GLN A 35 -22.21 10.36 7.65
C GLN A 35 -21.05 11.23 7.14
N GLN A 36 -20.33 11.93 8.02
CA GLN A 36 -19.12 12.66 7.65
C GLN A 36 -17.94 11.69 7.50
N ILE A 37 -17.61 11.34 6.27
CA ILE A 37 -16.35 10.64 5.90
C ILE A 37 -15.20 11.66 5.83
N ALA A 38 -15.12 12.57 6.81
CA ALA A 38 -14.00 13.50 6.91
C ALA A 38 -12.85 12.75 7.62
N PRO A 39 -11.62 12.77 7.08
CA PRO A 39 -10.52 12.11 7.75
C PRO A 39 -10.25 12.78 9.11
N HIS A 40 -9.93 11.98 10.11
CA HIS A 40 -9.19 12.47 11.25
C HIS A 40 -7.77 12.81 10.78
N TYR A 41 -7.21 13.93 11.23
CA TYR A 41 -5.85 14.30 10.87
C TYR A 41 -4.88 13.90 11.96
N VAL A 42 -3.92 13.05 11.61
CA VAL A 42 -2.79 12.72 12.48
C VAL A 42 -1.68 13.74 12.19
N THR A 43 -1.23 14.43 13.23
CA THR A 43 -0.11 15.37 13.13
C THR A 43 1.19 14.60 13.32
N VAL A 44 2.01 14.54 12.27
CA VAL A 44 3.33 13.88 12.30
C VAL A 44 4.43 14.90 12.65
N PRO A 45 5.65 14.46 13.03
CA PRO A 45 6.77 15.36 13.28
C PRO A 45 6.96 16.36 12.12
N GLY A 46 7.22 17.63 12.47
CA GLY A 46 7.23 18.75 11.52
C GLY A 46 5.85 19.40 11.30
N GLY A 47 4.79 18.95 12.00
CA GLY A 47 3.48 19.60 12.02
C GLY A 47 2.61 19.33 10.79
N LYS A 48 3.04 18.45 9.88
CA LYS A 48 2.22 18.05 8.74
C LYS A 48 1.05 17.19 9.19
N GLN A 49 -0.10 17.40 8.56
CA GLN A 49 -1.33 16.69 8.86
C GLN A 49 -1.57 15.60 7.81
N VAL A 50 -1.70 14.35 8.27
CA VAL A 50 -1.97 13.18 7.43
C VAL A 50 -3.42 12.76 7.62
N PRO A 51 -4.23 12.65 6.55
CA PRO A 51 -5.61 12.18 6.66
C PRO A 51 -5.65 10.68 6.99
N GLN A 52 -6.45 10.32 7.98
CA GLN A 52 -6.75 8.96 8.41
C GLN A 52 -8.27 8.76 8.43
N TYR A 53 -8.75 7.77 7.68
CA TYR A 53 -10.17 7.54 7.39
C TYR A 53 -10.83 6.49 8.31
N ALA A 54 -10.02 5.78 9.12
CA ALA A 54 -10.44 4.91 10.21
C ALA A 54 -9.24 4.58 11.13
N PRO A 55 -9.45 4.11 12.37
CA PRO A 55 -8.36 3.65 13.24
C PRO A 55 -7.48 2.60 12.57
N THR A 56 -6.19 2.56 12.92
CA THR A 56 -5.27 1.54 12.44
C THR A 56 -5.68 0.16 12.93
N VAL A 57 -5.79 -0.81 12.02
CA VAL A 57 -6.01 -2.23 12.33
C VAL A 57 -4.75 -3.02 12.03
N VAL A 58 -4.22 -3.71 13.04
CA VAL A 58 -3.03 -4.57 12.91
C VAL A 58 -3.48 -6.01 12.67
N GLY A 59 -2.95 -6.63 11.64
CA GLY A 59 -3.28 -8.01 11.29
C GLY A 59 -2.64 -9.02 12.25
N THR A 60 -3.37 -10.09 12.56
CA THR A 60 -2.94 -11.16 13.46
C THR A 60 -2.55 -12.45 12.73
N SER A 61 -2.83 -12.54 11.42
CA SER A 61 -2.51 -13.68 10.57
C SER A 61 -1.67 -13.23 9.39
N LEU A 62 -0.69 -14.08 9.04
CA LEU A 62 0.12 -13.95 7.83
C LEU A 62 -0.42 -14.80 6.67
N ALA A 63 -1.43 -15.63 6.92
CA ALA A 63 -2.04 -16.41 5.86
C ALA A 63 -2.64 -15.48 4.79
N TYR A 64 -2.58 -15.93 3.55
CA TYR A 64 -3.29 -15.29 2.44
C TYR A 64 -4.81 -15.43 2.64
N ASP A 65 -5.39 -14.49 3.36
CA ASP A 65 -6.83 -14.36 3.60
C ASP A 65 -7.21 -12.88 3.53
N PRO A 66 -7.22 -12.29 2.33
CA PRO A 66 -7.48 -10.86 2.16
C PRO A 66 -8.88 -10.44 2.62
N ALA A 67 -9.85 -11.38 2.65
CA ALA A 67 -11.21 -11.10 3.11
C ALA A 67 -11.28 -10.86 4.62
N SER A 68 -10.43 -11.51 5.42
CA SER A 68 -10.45 -11.36 6.89
C SER A 68 -9.27 -10.59 7.46
N ASN A 69 -8.13 -10.53 6.75
CA ASN A 69 -6.93 -9.82 7.19
C ASN A 69 -7.26 -8.34 7.47
N CYS A 70 -6.82 -7.84 8.64
CA CYS A 70 -7.13 -6.49 9.11
C CYS A 70 -8.63 -6.15 9.03
N GLU A 71 -9.50 -7.03 9.52
CA GLU A 71 -10.96 -6.88 9.47
C GLU A 71 -11.53 -6.73 8.04
N GLY A 72 -10.80 -7.24 7.04
CA GLY A 72 -11.17 -7.13 5.63
C GLY A 72 -10.95 -5.73 5.05
N TYR A 73 -10.23 -4.83 5.72
CA TYR A 73 -10.07 -3.44 5.28
C TYR A 73 -9.29 -3.30 3.96
N PHE A 74 -8.51 -4.31 3.59
CA PHE A 74 -7.84 -4.35 2.30
C PHE A 74 -8.78 -4.65 1.12
N MET A 75 -9.96 -5.22 1.38
CA MET A 75 -10.97 -5.60 0.38
C MET A 75 -12.28 -4.81 0.51
N SER A 76 -12.50 -4.13 1.63
CA SER A 76 -13.67 -3.28 1.84
C SER A 76 -13.62 -2.06 0.94
N PHE A 77 -14.64 -1.85 0.12
CA PHE A 77 -14.77 -0.67 -0.74
C PHE A 77 -14.53 0.66 -0.02
N ARG A 78 -14.89 0.75 1.27
CA ARG A 78 -14.72 1.95 2.10
C ARG A 78 -13.25 2.23 2.46
N PHE A 79 -12.46 1.20 2.68
CA PHE A 79 -11.12 1.30 3.29
C PHE A 79 -10.00 0.93 2.32
N GLN A 80 -10.32 0.12 1.31
CA GLN A 80 -9.39 -0.43 0.32
C GLN A 80 -8.57 0.65 -0.39
N THR A 81 -9.18 1.79 -0.73
CA THR A 81 -8.51 2.91 -1.42
C THR A 81 -7.55 3.69 -0.53
N ASN A 82 -7.66 3.53 0.79
CA ASN A 82 -6.84 4.21 1.80
C ASN A 82 -5.79 3.30 2.43
N ASN A 83 -5.64 2.07 1.92
CA ASN A 83 -4.60 1.14 2.34
C ASN A 83 -3.89 0.71 1.08
N ASN A 84 -2.57 0.90 0.97
CA ASN A 84 -1.82 0.62 -0.25
C ASN A 84 -0.96 -0.66 -0.14
N CYS A 85 -0.03 -0.85 -1.09
CA CYS A 85 0.96 -1.93 -1.07
C CYS A 85 1.77 -2.00 0.24
N TYR A 86 2.11 -0.84 0.82
CA TYR A 86 2.91 -0.77 2.04
C TYR A 86 2.09 -1.12 3.29
N ASN A 87 0.84 -0.65 3.37
CA ASN A 87 -0.10 -1.09 4.40
C ASN A 87 -0.31 -2.61 4.37
N TYR A 88 -0.55 -3.16 3.19
CA TYR A 88 -0.75 -4.59 3.02
C TYR A 88 0.50 -5.39 3.41
N SER A 89 1.66 -4.99 2.90
CA SER A 89 2.91 -5.72 3.13
C SER A 89 3.31 -5.77 4.60
N THR A 90 3.06 -4.69 5.35
CA THR A 90 3.31 -4.64 6.80
C THR A 90 2.20 -5.29 7.63
N ASN A 91 1.15 -5.83 7.00
CA ASN A 91 -0.03 -6.39 7.64
C ASN A 91 -0.73 -5.39 8.57
N MET A 92 -0.84 -4.12 8.14
CA MET A 92 -1.48 -3.05 8.91
C MET A 92 -2.30 -2.13 8.02
N ALA A 93 -3.62 -2.13 8.22
CA ALA A 93 -4.52 -1.17 7.59
C ALA A 93 -4.55 0.12 8.41
N SER A 94 -3.70 1.10 8.07
CA SER A 94 -3.66 2.41 8.76
C SER A 94 -4.79 3.34 8.32
N ASN A 95 -5.43 3.04 7.19
CA ASN A 95 -6.48 3.83 6.57
C ASN A 95 -6.06 5.26 6.23
N SER A 96 -4.82 5.46 5.81
CA SER A 96 -4.24 6.77 5.54
C SER A 96 -3.36 6.80 4.28
N PHE A 97 -3.30 5.69 3.55
CA PHE A 97 -2.42 5.46 2.40
C PHE A 97 -0.96 5.65 2.81
N ALA A 98 -0.48 4.75 3.67
CA ALA A 98 0.76 4.93 4.38
C ALA A 98 1.96 5.10 3.44
N GLN A 99 2.91 5.93 3.86
CA GLN A 99 4.17 6.13 3.16
C GLN A 99 5.32 5.80 4.12
N PRO A 100 6.35 5.07 3.68
CA PRO A 100 7.51 4.73 4.51
C PRO A 100 8.11 5.96 5.22
N GLY A 101 8.15 5.93 6.54
CA GLY A 101 8.74 6.94 7.41
C GLY A 101 7.83 8.15 7.71
N ARG A 102 6.63 8.21 7.11
CA ARG A 102 5.74 9.39 7.23
C ARG A 102 5.28 9.62 8.65
N MET A 103 5.11 8.56 9.44
CA MET A 103 4.76 8.66 10.86
C MET A 103 5.85 9.36 11.68
N HIS A 104 7.09 9.30 11.20
CA HIS A 104 8.27 9.90 11.82
C HIS A 104 8.68 11.23 11.16
N GLY A 105 7.81 11.82 10.34
CA GLY A 105 8.06 13.08 9.65
C GLY A 105 9.03 12.97 8.48
N TYR A 106 9.33 11.75 8.03
CA TYR A 106 10.13 11.50 6.84
C TYR A 106 9.21 11.43 5.61
N PHE A 107 9.53 12.23 4.58
CA PHE A 107 8.76 12.26 3.34
C PHE A 107 9.68 11.88 2.20
N LEU A 108 9.28 10.86 1.46
CA LEU A 108 10.03 10.36 0.31
C LEU A 108 10.22 11.45 -0.75
N THR A 109 11.33 11.37 -1.46
CA THR A 109 11.59 12.17 -2.65
C THR A 109 10.67 11.75 -3.78
N SER A 110 10.45 12.64 -4.75
CA SER A 110 9.76 12.33 -6.00
C SER A 110 10.74 12.55 -7.16
N PRO A 111 11.13 11.51 -7.92
CA PRO A 111 10.78 10.09 -7.76
C PRO A 111 11.29 9.47 -6.45
N PRO A 112 10.62 8.44 -5.91
CA PRO A 112 11.16 7.64 -4.83
C PRO A 112 12.35 6.81 -5.33
N SER A 113 13.37 6.67 -4.49
CA SER A 113 14.52 5.78 -4.76
C SER A 113 14.55 4.62 -3.77
N GLY A 114 15.16 3.50 -4.15
CA GLY A 114 15.32 2.35 -3.24
C GLY A 114 15.93 2.71 -1.88
N PRO A 115 17.05 3.45 -1.81
CA PRO A 115 17.63 3.89 -0.54
C PRO A 115 16.69 4.76 0.29
N ASP A 116 15.93 5.64 -0.37
CA ASP A 116 14.98 6.55 0.29
C ASP A 116 13.80 5.80 0.91
N VAL A 117 13.23 4.87 0.15
CA VAL A 117 12.13 3.99 0.59
C VAL A 117 12.58 3.08 1.73
N VAL A 118 13.75 2.46 1.62
CA VAL A 118 14.33 1.62 2.69
C VAL A 118 14.54 2.43 3.96
N LYS A 119 15.10 3.64 3.86
CA LYS A 119 15.30 4.50 5.03
C LYS A 119 13.98 4.85 5.70
N GLY A 120 12.95 5.21 4.93
CA GLY A 120 11.61 5.44 5.47
C GLY A 120 11.07 4.21 6.20
N ALA A 121 11.17 3.04 5.59
CA ALA A 121 10.69 1.80 6.17
C ALA A 121 11.46 1.40 7.44
N GLN A 122 12.77 1.69 7.51
CA GLN A 122 13.57 1.49 8.72
C GLN A 122 13.14 2.43 9.86
N LEU A 123 12.76 3.66 9.56
CA LEU A 123 12.22 4.58 10.56
C LEU A 123 10.91 4.06 11.16
N ASP A 124 10.06 3.45 10.35
CA ASP A 124 8.82 2.81 10.80
C ASP A 124 9.07 1.50 11.59
N GLY A 125 10.27 0.92 11.48
CA GLY A 125 10.72 -0.24 12.28
C GLY A 125 11.07 -1.50 11.49
N LEU A 126 11.05 -1.47 10.15
CA LEU A 126 11.46 -2.62 9.33
C LEU A 126 13.00 -2.79 9.36
N VAL A 127 13.46 -4.03 9.23
CA VAL A 127 14.88 -4.35 9.17
C VAL A 127 15.28 -4.68 7.73
N ASN A 128 16.21 -3.92 7.16
CA ASN A 128 16.72 -4.19 5.81
C ASN A 128 17.59 -5.45 5.80
N LEU A 129 17.27 -6.39 4.93
CA LEU A 129 18.06 -7.60 4.71
C LEU A 129 18.88 -7.54 3.40
N GLY A 130 18.59 -6.59 2.52
CA GLY A 130 19.22 -6.48 1.21
C GLY A 130 18.71 -7.54 0.22
N ALA A 131 19.47 -7.73 -0.86
CA ALA A 131 19.20 -8.77 -1.85
C ALA A 131 19.83 -10.10 -1.37
N VAL A 132 19.04 -10.90 -0.66
CA VAL A 132 19.46 -12.18 -0.08
C VAL A 132 18.78 -13.35 -0.77
N THR A 133 19.38 -14.54 -0.69
CA THR A 133 18.81 -15.77 -1.22
C THR A 133 17.67 -16.29 -0.34
N LYS A 134 16.92 -17.27 -0.86
CA LYS A 134 15.87 -17.95 -0.09
C LYS A 134 16.45 -18.67 1.14
N GLU A 135 17.64 -19.23 1.02
CA GLU A 135 18.36 -19.91 2.11
C GLU A 135 18.75 -18.93 3.20
N GLU A 136 19.23 -17.73 2.85
CA GLU A 136 19.57 -16.67 3.79
C GLU A 136 18.32 -16.13 4.51
N LEU A 137 17.19 -15.97 3.82
CA LEU A 137 15.91 -15.65 4.47
C LEU A 137 15.49 -16.73 5.47
N ALA A 138 15.62 -17.99 5.11
CA ALA A 138 15.30 -19.11 5.99
C ALA A 138 16.23 -19.17 7.22
N GLN A 139 17.51 -18.81 7.06
CA GLN A 139 18.44 -18.66 8.19
C GLN A 139 18.03 -17.50 9.11
N HIS A 140 17.68 -16.35 8.54
CA HIS A 140 17.17 -15.22 9.32
C HIS A 140 15.88 -15.61 10.07
N ALA A 141 14.95 -16.34 9.44
CA ALA A 141 13.68 -16.72 10.07
C ALA A 141 13.88 -17.61 11.28
N LYS A 142 14.84 -18.55 11.19
CA LYS A 142 15.25 -19.37 12.33
C LYS A 142 15.84 -18.51 13.46
N ALA A 143 16.68 -17.53 13.13
CA ALA A 143 17.23 -16.61 14.12
C ALA A 143 16.17 -15.74 14.81
N GLN A 144 15.06 -15.44 14.12
CA GLN A 144 13.89 -14.75 14.67
C GLN A 144 12.87 -15.71 15.32
N ASN A 145 13.20 -16.99 15.57
CA ASN A 145 12.27 -18.00 16.10
C ASN A 145 10.95 -18.11 15.31
N GLY A 146 10.98 -17.81 14.00
CA GLY A 146 9.79 -17.80 13.14
C GLY A 146 8.76 -16.70 13.43
N VAL A 147 9.08 -15.72 14.28
CA VAL A 147 8.18 -14.57 14.53
C VAL A 147 8.41 -13.44 13.54
N GLY A 148 7.37 -12.66 13.27
CA GLY A 148 7.38 -11.58 12.27
C GLY A 148 7.21 -12.12 10.86
N HIS A 149 7.42 -11.27 9.86
CA HIS A 149 7.28 -11.65 8.46
C HIS A 149 8.20 -10.89 7.54
N TYR A 150 8.16 -11.22 6.26
CA TYR A 150 9.09 -10.72 5.26
C TYR A 150 8.33 -10.03 4.14
N VAL A 151 8.95 -8.98 3.62
CA VAL A 151 8.44 -8.22 2.49
C VAL A 151 9.53 -8.02 1.46
N ALA A 152 9.14 -7.93 0.19
CA ALA A 152 10.04 -7.59 -0.92
C ALA A 152 9.71 -6.20 -1.42
N LEU A 153 10.74 -5.37 -1.60
CA LEU A 153 10.65 -4.05 -2.20
C LEU A 153 11.05 -4.13 -3.66
N MET A 154 10.21 -3.59 -4.54
CA MET A 154 10.52 -3.35 -5.94
C MET A 154 10.45 -1.85 -6.23
N ILE A 155 11.33 -1.36 -7.12
CA ILE A 155 11.43 0.07 -7.48
C ILE A 155 11.24 0.22 -8.99
N SER A 156 10.40 1.17 -9.38
CA SER A 156 10.31 1.67 -10.75
C SER A 156 10.88 3.08 -10.80
N PRO A 157 12.05 3.31 -11.42
CA PRO A 157 12.61 4.66 -11.53
C PRO A 157 11.71 5.54 -12.40
N GLY A 158 11.71 6.86 -12.13
CA GLY A 158 10.98 7.82 -12.97
C GLY A 158 11.53 7.88 -14.39
N ASP A 159 10.65 8.07 -15.36
CA ASP A 159 10.98 8.22 -16.78
C ASP A 159 10.23 9.42 -17.35
N THR A 160 10.95 10.52 -17.52
CA THR A 160 10.39 11.79 -18.04
C THR A 160 10.01 11.72 -19.51
N SER A 161 10.51 10.75 -20.28
CA SER A 161 10.17 10.60 -21.71
C SER A 161 8.72 10.16 -21.91
N VAL A 162 8.17 9.46 -20.92
CA VAL A 162 6.78 9.00 -20.87
C VAL A 162 5.98 9.67 -19.74
N GLY A 163 6.59 10.61 -19.00
CA GLY A 163 5.94 11.30 -17.88
C GLY A 163 5.67 10.41 -16.66
N TRP A 164 6.41 9.30 -16.52
CA TRP A 164 6.32 8.43 -15.36
C TRP A 164 7.08 9.05 -14.17
N PRO A 165 6.40 9.34 -13.04
CA PRO A 165 7.02 10.02 -11.90
C PRO A 165 7.93 9.13 -11.06
N GLY A 166 8.01 7.82 -11.35
CA GLY A 166 8.65 6.82 -10.51
C GLY A 166 7.74 6.32 -9.40
N ASP A 167 7.92 5.08 -8.98
CA ASP A 167 7.11 4.45 -7.94
C ASP A 167 7.87 3.31 -7.24
N TYR A 168 7.29 2.79 -6.16
CA TYR A 168 7.74 1.59 -5.48
C TYR A 168 6.57 0.64 -5.22
N HIS A 169 6.87 -0.65 -5.11
CA HIS A 169 5.88 -1.68 -4.85
C HIS A 169 6.37 -2.66 -3.79
N TRP A 170 5.43 -3.25 -3.05
CA TRP A 170 5.74 -4.21 -1.99
C TRP A 170 4.97 -5.51 -2.17
N ALA A 171 5.66 -6.63 -1.94
CA ALA A 171 5.04 -7.94 -1.78
C ALA A 171 5.25 -8.47 -0.37
N ARG A 172 4.27 -9.19 0.19
CA ARG A 172 4.31 -9.85 1.49
C ARG A 172 4.56 -11.34 1.32
N CYS A 173 5.39 -11.93 2.18
CA CYS A 173 5.50 -13.38 2.29
C CYS A 173 4.36 -13.92 3.15
N ASP A 174 3.55 -14.82 2.59
CA ASP A 174 2.42 -15.46 3.32
C ASP A 174 2.82 -16.78 3.98
N ALA A 175 3.92 -17.40 3.51
CA ALA A 175 4.44 -18.67 4.02
C ALA A 175 5.94 -18.57 4.38
N THR A 176 6.24 -18.12 5.60
CA THR A 176 7.63 -17.89 6.06
C THR A 176 8.46 -19.16 6.29
N ALA A 177 7.83 -20.34 6.23
CA ALA A 177 8.53 -21.62 6.34
C ALA A 177 9.23 -22.02 5.02
N GLN A 178 8.61 -21.74 3.86
CA GLN A 178 9.11 -22.13 2.53
C GLN A 178 9.45 -20.95 1.62
N PHE A 179 8.97 -19.74 1.94
CA PHE A 179 9.12 -18.52 1.11
C PHE A 179 8.68 -18.73 -0.35
N ASP A 180 7.67 -19.57 -0.57
CA ASP A 180 7.15 -19.98 -1.88
C ASP A 180 5.73 -19.45 -2.14
N SER A 181 5.19 -18.66 -1.22
CA SER A 181 3.89 -18.00 -1.35
C SER A 181 4.00 -16.56 -0.92
N TRP A 182 3.72 -15.67 -1.86
CA TRP A 182 3.74 -14.23 -1.69
C TRP A 182 2.49 -13.61 -2.29
N SER A 183 2.17 -12.43 -1.79
CA SER A 183 1.01 -11.66 -2.22
C SER A 183 1.33 -10.17 -2.27
N GLN A 184 0.51 -9.45 -3.01
CA GLN A 184 0.69 -8.03 -3.26
C GLN A 184 -0.65 -7.32 -3.35
N LYS A 185 -0.57 -6.00 -3.30
CA LYS A 185 -1.70 -5.11 -3.54
C LYS A 185 -1.20 -3.94 -4.38
N ASP A 186 -1.82 -3.70 -5.53
CA ASP A 186 -1.43 -2.60 -6.40
C ASP A 186 -2.15 -1.30 -6.00
N GLY A 187 -1.50 -0.48 -5.19
CA GLY A 187 -2.09 0.77 -4.69
C GLY A 187 -3.47 0.53 -4.06
N GLY A 188 -4.51 1.08 -4.70
CA GLY A 188 -5.91 0.93 -4.26
C GLY A 188 -6.60 -0.35 -4.72
N ASP A 189 -6.01 -1.20 -5.56
CA ASP A 189 -6.67 -2.37 -6.15
C ASP A 189 -6.77 -3.57 -5.20
N GLN A 190 -7.44 -4.64 -5.63
CA GLN A 190 -7.65 -5.81 -4.78
C GLN A 190 -6.32 -6.50 -4.46
N VAL A 191 -6.26 -7.11 -3.28
CA VAL A 191 -5.14 -7.98 -2.90
C VAL A 191 -5.13 -9.22 -3.79
N THR A 192 -3.95 -9.64 -4.22
CA THR A 192 -3.76 -10.81 -5.08
C THR A 192 -2.46 -11.54 -4.72
N ASN A 193 -2.41 -12.85 -4.93
CA ASN A 193 -1.19 -13.65 -4.87
C ASN A 193 -0.56 -13.87 -6.27
N PHE A 194 -0.99 -13.09 -7.26
CA PHE A 194 -0.46 -13.10 -8.61
C PHE A 194 0.45 -11.89 -8.89
N ASP A 195 1.46 -12.13 -9.71
CA ASP A 195 2.30 -11.10 -10.32
C ASP A 195 1.50 -10.34 -11.40
N PHE A 196 2.10 -9.32 -12.03
CA PHE A 196 1.39 -8.50 -13.04
C PHE A 196 1.13 -9.23 -14.36
N ALA A 197 1.66 -10.44 -14.54
CA ALA A 197 1.31 -11.32 -15.65
C ALA A 197 0.24 -12.38 -15.28
N GLY A 198 -0.26 -12.36 -14.05
CA GLY A 198 -1.27 -13.32 -13.58
C GLY A 198 -0.71 -14.66 -13.11
N ASN A 199 0.60 -14.76 -12.84
CA ASN A 199 1.22 -15.99 -12.33
C ASN A 199 1.39 -15.94 -10.80
N PRO A 200 1.24 -17.05 -10.07
CA PRO A 200 1.47 -17.07 -8.64
C PRO A 200 2.86 -16.57 -8.26
N ILE A 201 2.95 -15.70 -7.25
CA ILE A 201 4.24 -15.16 -6.79
C ILE A 201 4.90 -16.18 -5.86
N THR A 202 5.79 -16.99 -6.41
CA THR A 202 6.57 -17.96 -5.62
C THR A 202 7.91 -17.40 -5.15
N TRP A 203 8.44 -16.39 -5.85
CA TRP A 203 9.67 -15.72 -5.51
C TRP A 203 9.72 -14.31 -6.13
N PRO A 204 9.61 -13.23 -5.34
CA PRO A 204 9.53 -11.87 -5.88
C PRO A 204 10.67 -11.47 -6.81
N PRO A 205 11.95 -11.81 -6.57
CA PRO A 205 13.05 -11.44 -7.48
C PRO A 205 12.91 -11.95 -8.92
N THR A 206 12.11 -13.00 -9.16
CA THR A 206 11.91 -13.61 -10.49
C THR A 206 10.48 -13.50 -11.01
N ALA A 207 9.58 -12.89 -10.24
CA ALA A 207 8.18 -12.67 -10.64
C ALA A 207 8.07 -11.51 -11.66
N ASN A 208 6.97 -11.47 -12.42
CA ASN A 208 6.73 -10.40 -13.38
C ASN A 208 6.14 -9.16 -12.71
N TRP A 209 6.95 -8.12 -12.60
CA TRP A 209 6.53 -6.80 -12.11
C TRP A 209 6.44 -5.75 -13.22
N THR A 210 6.07 -6.15 -14.42
CA THR A 210 5.82 -5.25 -15.55
C THR A 210 4.31 -5.08 -15.71
N VAL A 211 3.84 -3.84 -15.63
CA VAL A 211 2.42 -3.49 -15.73
C VAL A 211 2.21 -2.46 -16.82
N ASN A 212 1.12 -2.63 -17.56
CA ASN A 212 0.62 -1.63 -18.50
C ASN A 212 -0.29 -0.66 -17.74
N GLN A 213 0.16 0.59 -17.60
CA GLN A 213 -0.56 1.67 -16.92
C GLN A 213 -1.61 2.34 -17.83
N GLY A 214 -1.74 1.89 -19.07
CA GLY A 214 -2.56 2.51 -20.09
C GLY A 214 -2.03 3.89 -20.51
N PRO A 215 -2.84 4.70 -21.18
CA PRO A 215 -2.45 6.05 -21.59
C PRO A 215 -2.54 7.01 -20.39
N LEU A 216 -1.40 7.33 -19.76
CA LEU A 216 -1.35 8.33 -18.69
C LEU A 216 -1.24 9.78 -19.20
N LEU A 217 -0.76 9.96 -20.43
CA LEU A 217 -0.51 11.28 -21.01
C LEU A 217 -1.72 11.76 -21.83
N GLN A 218 -2.35 12.85 -21.40
CA GLN A 218 -3.47 13.44 -22.12
C GLN A 218 -3.09 13.77 -23.57
N GLY A 219 -3.85 13.23 -24.53
CA GLY A 219 -3.60 13.43 -25.96
C GLY A 219 -2.56 12.48 -26.58
N ASN A 220 -1.98 11.58 -25.79
CA ASN A 220 -1.13 10.50 -26.29
C ASN A 220 -1.86 9.15 -26.08
N PRO A 221 -2.24 8.45 -27.16
CA PRO A 221 -2.95 7.18 -27.05
C PRO A 221 -2.04 6.00 -26.69
N ASN A 222 -0.71 6.20 -26.64
CA ASN A 222 0.23 5.13 -26.34
C ASN A 222 0.17 4.77 -24.86
N ASP A 223 0.08 3.47 -24.63
CA ASP A 223 0.21 2.87 -23.32
C ASP A 223 1.61 3.11 -22.75
N ILE A 224 1.67 3.36 -21.44
CA ILE A 224 2.92 3.37 -20.69
C ILE A 224 3.07 2.02 -20.02
N VAL A 225 4.11 1.30 -20.40
CA VAL A 225 4.52 0.06 -19.76
C VAL A 225 5.63 0.38 -18.78
N VAL A 226 5.40 0.09 -17.50
CA VAL A 226 6.38 0.32 -16.43
C VAL A 226 6.81 -1.02 -15.86
N ALA A 227 8.11 -1.14 -15.58
CA ALA A 227 8.68 -2.29 -14.89
C ALA A 227 9.16 -1.85 -13.51
N TYR A 228 8.85 -2.66 -12.50
CA TYR A 228 9.48 -2.57 -11.20
C TYR A 228 10.60 -3.61 -11.12
N THR A 229 11.76 -3.20 -10.61
CA THR A 229 12.89 -4.10 -10.41
C THR A 229 13.00 -4.43 -8.92
N PHE A 230 13.22 -5.71 -8.60
CA PHE A 230 13.51 -6.12 -7.23
C PHE A 230 14.70 -5.35 -6.66
N TYR A 231 14.54 -4.83 -5.45
CA TYR A 231 15.55 -4.03 -4.77
C TYR A 231 16.11 -4.75 -3.53
N CYS A 232 15.25 -5.11 -2.58
CA CYS A 232 15.68 -5.82 -1.38
C CYS A 232 14.52 -6.57 -0.70
N PHE A 233 14.87 -7.48 0.20
CA PHE A 233 13.97 -7.96 1.23
C PHE A 233 14.10 -7.13 2.51
N MET A 234 13.01 -7.01 3.24
CA MET A 234 12.99 -6.47 4.59
C MET A 234 12.19 -7.38 5.53
N TYR A 235 12.55 -7.37 6.81
CA TYR A 235 11.85 -8.06 7.87
C TYR A 235 10.96 -7.09 8.65
N VAL A 236 9.74 -7.53 8.93
CA VAL A 236 8.74 -6.83 9.75
C VAL A 236 8.67 -7.54 11.10
N PRO A 237 9.17 -6.92 12.20
CA PRO A 237 9.16 -7.55 13.52
C PRO A 237 7.75 -7.79 14.07
N ALA A 238 7.56 -8.91 14.79
CA ALA A 238 6.30 -9.20 15.49
C ALA A 238 5.99 -8.21 16.63
N THR A 239 6.98 -7.45 17.10
CA THR A 239 6.78 -6.36 18.06
C THR A 239 5.98 -5.19 17.49
N GLY A 240 5.73 -5.20 16.18
CA GLY A 240 5.00 -4.16 15.46
C GLY A 240 5.93 -3.14 14.82
N VAL A 241 5.35 -2.36 13.92
CA VAL A 241 5.95 -1.20 13.24
C VAL A 241 4.97 -0.02 13.36
N SER A 242 5.43 1.21 13.15
CA SER A 242 4.59 2.41 13.27
C SER A 242 4.54 3.17 11.95
N LEU A 243 3.39 3.17 11.30
CA LEU A 243 3.18 3.84 10.02
C LEU A 243 1.86 4.61 10.00
N ILE A 244 1.84 5.66 9.18
CA ILE A 244 0.68 6.49 8.89
C ILE A 244 0.70 6.86 7.43
#